data_AF-A0A972TFZ9-F1
#
_entry.id   AF-A0A972TFZ9-F1
#
_cell.length_a   1.000
_cell.length_b   1.000
_cell.length_c   1.000
_cell.angle_alpha   90.00
_cell.angle_beta   90.00
_cell.angle_gamma   90.00
#
_symmetry.space_group_name_H-M   'P 1'
#
loop_
_entity.id
_entity.type
_entity.pdbx_description
1 polymer ?
#
loop_
_entity_poly.entity_id
_entity_poly.type
_entity_poly.pdbx_seq_one_letter_code
_entity_poly.pdbx_strand_id
1 'polypeptide(L)'
;MNRYLYLIIGLVFLLASSFVGCKNPLYIYEDGKVLIGGDGEPIILIDNPDAVDPTYAELAAFIWQDTTDNNDYLEHPRIGYVCADFAEDVHNNAEAAGIRAASVSVDFEGSEEGHAMNAFDTIDRGLVYIDCTGQSSSDKLNFHLEKTEEGFEFVSDNPESWDAVAYVKIGREYGLVPLGRANALYYNFYEEYTQKWQAYQQVLADFNDNVARFNQEIQGQTYYEGSSELARLEAWQADLEEMKELLDGLSEELGDVWFEPKGIVKDVQVHWGPE
;
A
#
# COMPACT_ATOMS: atom_id res chain seq x y z
N MET A 1 51.31 -27.88 59.97
CA MET A 1 50.57 -26.68 60.45
C MET A 1 50.36 -25.77 59.25
N ASN A 2 49.12 -25.67 58.75
CA ASN A 2 48.50 -24.61 57.92
C ASN A 2 49.34 -23.91 56.82
N ARG A 3 48.87 -23.65 55.60
CA ARG A 3 47.51 -23.54 55.04
C ARG A 3 47.63 -23.38 53.52
N TYR A 4 46.66 -23.90 52.80
CA TYR A 4 46.35 -23.58 51.41
C TYR A 4 46.22 -22.07 51.19
N LEU A 5 46.79 -21.54 50.10
CA LEU A 5 46.40 -20.25 49.56
C LEU A 5 46.26 -20.39 48.04
N TYR A 6 45.02 -20.65 47.61
CA TYR A 6 44.60 -20.55 46.22
C TYR A 6 44.53 -19.07 45.85
N LEU A 7 45.26 -18.67 44.81
CA LEU A 7 45.14 -17.34 44.20
C LEU A 7 44.03 -17.43 43.13
N ILE A 8 42.79 -17.07 43.50
CA ILE A 8 41.70 -16.87 42.54
C ILE A 8 41.83 -15.45 42.02
N ILE A 9 42.33 -15.29 40.79
CA ILE A 9 42.25 -14.02 40.06
C ILE A 9 40.81 -13.92 39.57
N GLY A 10 40.01 -13.12 40.27
CA GLY A 10 38.67 -12.75 39.83
C GLY A 10 38.75 -11.88 38.58
N LEU A 11 38.35 -12.44 37.45
CA LEU A 11 38.12 -11.69 36.22
C LEU A 11 36.83 -10.89 36.40
N VAL A 12 36.96 -9.60 36.71
CA VAL A 12 35.83 -8.66 36.72
C VAL A 12 35.48 -8.39 35.27
N PHE A 13 34.43 -9.04 34.75
CA PHE A 13 33.76 -8.57 33.56
C PHE A 13 33.08 -7.24 33.91
N LEU A 14 33.68 -6.14 33.48
CA LEU A 14 33.00 -4.86 33.33
C LEU A 14 31.91 -5.05 32.29
N LEU A 15 30.69 -5.33 32.75
CA LEU A 15 29.50 -5.06 31.96
C LEU A 15 29.47 -3.55 31.75
N ALA A 16 29.95 -3.09 30.61
CA ALA A 16 29.58 -1.80 30.10
C ALA A 16 28.06 -1.84 29.90
N SER A 17 27.34 -1.31 30.88
CA SER A 17 25.95 -0.91 30.69
C SER A 17 25.99 0.18 29.63
N SER A 18 25.78 -0.20 28.38
CA SER A 18 25.26 0.71 27.37
C SER A 18 23.91 1.17 27.92
N PHE A 19 23.89 2.38 28.47
CA PHE A 19 22.66 3.13 28.63
C PHE A 19 22.08 3.29 27.24
N VAL A 20 21.16 2.40 26.86
CA VAL A 20 20.21 2.69 25.79
C VAL A 20 19.35 3.81 26.36
N GLY A 21 19.70 5.05 25.99
CA GLY A 21 18.91 6.22 26.31
C GLY A 21 17.61 6.13 25.53
N CYS A 22 16.62 5.41 26.06
CA CYS A 22 15.26 5.53 25.57
C CYS A 22 14.82 6.97 25.86
N LYS A 23 14.73 7.81 24.83
CA LYS A 23 14.11 9.14 24.93
C LYS A 23 12.62 8.93 25.24
N ASN A 24 12.01 9.94 25.87
CA ASN A 24 10.59 9.90 26.24
C ASN A 24 9.72 9.78 24.98
N PRO A 25 8.59 9.06 25.05
CA PRO A 25 7.62 8.99 23.97
C PRO A 25 7.22 10.40 23.48
N LEU A 26 7.17 10.57 22.17
CA LEU A 26 6.73 11.82 21.53
C LEU A 26 5.25 11.74 21.19
N TYR A 27 4.47 12.71 21.68
CA TYR A 27 3.08 12.89 21.29
C TYR A 27 2.97 13.79 20.06
N ILE A 28 2.08 13.43 19.14
CA ILE A 28 1.72 14.25 17.99
C ILE A 28 0.65 15.28 18.39
N TYR A 29 0.85 16.54 18.01
CA TYR A 29 -0.11 17.62 18.25
C TYR A 29 -0.53 18.28 16.94
N GLU A 30 -1.84 18.33 16.70
CA GLU A 30 -2.47 18.96 15.55
C GLU A 30 -3.48 20.00 16.05
N ASP A 31 -3.36 21.26 15.59
CA ASP A 31 -4.17 22.39 16.07
C ASP A 31 -4.24 22.51 17.61
N GLY A 32 -3.16 22.11 18.30
CA GLY A 32 -3.06 22.14 19.76
C GLY A 32 -3.80 21.02 20.49
N LYS A 33 -4.29 20.00 19.78
CA LYS A 33 -4.87 18.77 20.35
C LYS A 33 -3.91 17.61 20.12
N VAL A 34 -3.92 16.64 21.04
CA VAL A 34 -3.16 15.40 20.84
C VAL A 34 -3.87 14.52 19.81
N LEU A 35 -3.11 13.95 18.87
CA LEU A 35 -3.62 12.94 17.95
C LEU A 35 -3.94 11.67 18.75
N ILE A 36 -5.11 11.10 18.52
CA ILE A 36 -5.58 9.89 19.20
C ILE A 36 -5.84 8.79 18.18
N GLY A 37 -5.53 7.56 18.56
CA GLY A 37 -5.83 6.35 17.83
C GLY A 37 -7.31 5.99 17.86
N GLY A 38 -7.67 4.94 17.13
CA GLY A 38 -9.03 4.39 17.10
C GLY A 38 -9.43 3.78 18.46
N ASP A 39 -8.44 3.45 19.27
CA ASP A 39 -8.60 2.94 20.63
C ASP A 39 -8.92 4.03 21.67
N GLY A 40 -8.75 5.30 21.30
CA GLY A 40 -8.95 6.47 22.14
C GLY A 40 -7.73 6.87 22.98
N GLU A 41 -6.60 6.19 22.83
CA GLU A 41 -5.33 6.55 23.45
C GLU A 41 -4.53 7.49 22.52
N PRO A 42 -3.60 8.28 23.08
CA PRO A 42 -2.72 9.12 22.26
C PRO A 42 -1.80 8.28 21.37
N ILE A 43 -1.57 8.74 20.14
CA ILE A 43 -0.49 8.22 19.29
C ILE A 43 0.87 8.59 19.90
N ILE A 44 1.74 7.59 20.04
CA ILE A 44 3.04 7.68 20.70
C ILE A 44 4.16 7.21 19.75
N LEU A 45 4.99 8.16 19.34
CA LEU A 45 6.19 7.84 18.56
C LEU A 45 7.37 7.50 19.49
N ILE A 46 8.02 6.38 19.21
CA ILE A 46 9.21 5.88 19.90
C ILE A 46 10.40 5.98 18.95
N ASP A 47 11.09 7.12 19.01
CA ASP A 47 12.24 7.37 18.14
C ASP A 47 13.51 6.68 18.62
N ASN A 48 14.26 6.10 17.68
CA ASN A 48 15.57 5.53 17.92
C ASN A 48 16.64 6.55 17.47
N PRO A 49 17.44 7.12 18.40
CA PRO A 49 18.44 8.13 18.05
C PRO A 49 19.59 7.59 17.17
N ASP A 50 19.72 6.26 17.07
CA ASP A 50 20.69 5.60 16.20
C ASP A 50 20.08 5.16 14.85
N ALA A 51 18.77 5.40 14.62
CA ALA A 51 18.12 5.12 13.35
C ALA A 51 18.63 6.07 12.25
N VAL A 52 18.67 5.55 11.03
CA VAL A 52 19.23 6.25 9.87
C VAL A 52 18.29 6.20 8.68
N ASP A 53 18.45 7.19 7.80
CA ASP A 53 17.76 7.26 6.52
C ASP A 53 18.13 6.01 5.66
N PRO A 54 17.15 5.20 5.23
CA PRO A 54 17.41 3.96 4.50
C PRO A 54 17.70 4.23 3.01
N THR A 55 18.24 3.26 2.29
CA THR A 55 18.03 3.18 0.82
C THR A 55 16.59 2.79 0.52
N TYR A 56 16.10 3.10 -0.68
CA TYR A 56 14.77 2.64 -1.10
C TYR A 56 14.63 1.10 -1.06
N ALA A 57 15.72 0.37 -1.36
CA ALA A 57 15.71 -1.08 -1.29
C ALA A 57 15.57 -1.61 0.15
N GLU A 58 16.24 -0.97 1.12
CA GLU A 58 16.09 -1.29 2.54
C GLU A 58 14.69 -0.94 3.05
N LEU A 59 14.15 0.22 2.65
CA LEU A 59 12.78 0.61 2.96
C LEU A 59 11.78 -0.41 2.43
N ALA A 60 11.83 -0.75 1.14
CA ALA A 60 10.90 -1.72 0.54
C ALA A 60 11.03 -3.09 1.22
N ALA A 61 12.25 -3.55 1.54
CA ALA A 61 12.46 -4.81 2.24
C ALA A 61 11.92 -4.79 3.67
N PHE A 62 11.97 -3.65 4.35
CA PHE A 62 11.36 -3.46 5.67
C PHE A 62 9.83 -3.53 5.58
N ILE A 63 9.20 -2.76 4.68
CA ILE A 63 7.75 -2.74 4.52
C ILE A 63 7.21 -4.14 4.18
N TRP A 64 7.85 -4.88 3.26
CA TRP A 64 7.47 -6.27 2.96
C TRP A 64 7.57 -7.26 4.13
N GLN A 65 8.35 -6.94 5.16
CA GLN A 65 8.52 -7.80 6.35
C GLN A 65 7.66 -7.33 7.53
N ASP A 66 7.31 -6.05 7.55
CA ASP A 66 6.39 -5.50 8.53
C ASP A 66 5.00 -6.06 8.27
N THR A 67 4.32 -6.53 9.31
CA THR A 67 3.03 -7.21 9.18
C THR A 67 1.85 -6.34 9.57
N THR A 68 2.07 -5.03 9.78
CA THR A 68 1.06 -4.11 10.29
C THR A 68 -0.14 -4.03 9.35
N ASP A 69 0.09 -4.12 8.04
CA ASP A 69 -0.94 -4.14 6.98
C ASP A 69 -1.90 -5.35 7.05
N ASN A 70 -1.53 -6.40 7.79
CA ASN A 70 -2.39 -7.58 8.03
C ASN A 70 -3.43 -7.35 9.13
N ASN A 71 -3.33 -6.25 9.87
CA ASN A 71 -4.34 -5.88 10.84
C ASN A 71 -5.61 -5.41 10.10
N ASP A 72 -6.77 -5.77 10.63
CA ASP A 72 -8.04 -5.28 10.11
C ASP A 72 -8.20 -3.79 10.45
N TYR A 73 -8.56 -2.98 9.46
CA TYR A 73 -8.96 -1.62 9.72
C TYR A 73 -10.37 -1.60 10.34
N LEU A 74 -10.46 -1.11 11.59
CA LEU A 74 -11.66 -1.20 12.42
C LEU A 74 -12.12 0.20 12.84
N GLU A 75 -13.13 0.71 12.15
CA GLU A 75 -13.87 1.89 12.60
C GLU A 75 -14.94 1.49 13.63
N HIS A 76 -15.12 2.37 14.62
CA HIS A 76 -16.16 2.41 15.67
C HIS A 76 -17.40 1.51 15.41
N PRO A 77 -17.88 0.68 16.38
CA PRO A 77 -18.28 1.15 17.72
C PRO A 77 -17.63 0.47 18.92
N ARG A 78 -16.49 -0.19 18.71
CA ARG A 78 -15.58 -0.55 19.80
C ARG A 78 -14.23 0.11 19.52
N ILE A 79 -13.38 0.17 20.55
CA ILE A 79 -11.94 0.48 20.46
C ILE A 79 -11.43 -0.03 19.11
N GLY A 80 -11.13 0.90 18.22
CA GLY A 80 -10.82 0.68 16.82
C GLY A 80 -9.32 0.59 16.57
N TYR A 81 -8.97 0.34 15.32
CA TYR A 81 -7.60 0.37 14.81
C TYR A 81 -7.66 1.04 13.45
N VAL A 82 -7.32 2.32 13.43
CA VAL A 82 -7.51 3.24 12.30
C VAL A 82 -6.15 3.70 11.77
N CYS A 83 -6.14 4.50 10.70
CA CYS A 83 -4.93 4.87 9.97
C CYS A 83 -3.81 5.42 10.87
N ALA A 84 -4.17 6.17 11.92
CA ALA A 84 -3.21 6.69 12.89
C ALA A 84 -2.50 5.58 13.69
N ASP A 85 -3.21 4.51 14.06
CA ASP A 85 -2.64 3.35 14.77
C ASP A 85 -1.70 2.54 13.85
N PHE A 86 -2.09 2.32 12.58
CA PHE A 86 -1.20 1.69 11.58
C PHE A 86 0.09 2.50 11.39
N ALA A 87 -0.04 3.83 11.26
CA ALA A 87 1.10 4.71 11.09
C ALA A 87 2.01 4.75 12.34
N GLU A 88 1.45 4.65 13.54
CA GLU A 88 2.20 4.51 14.80
C GLU A 88 3.03 3.22 14.81
N ASP A 89 2.39 2.09 14.50
CA ASP A 89 3.05 0.77 14.55
C ASP A 89 4.16 0.67 13.52
N VAL A 90 3.93 1.07 12.27
CA VAL A 90 4.97 1.06 11.22
C VAL A 90 6.13 2.00 11.56
N HIS A 91 5.84 3.20 12.09
CA HIS A 91 6.88 4.11 12.56
C HIS A 91 7.75 3.46 13.63
N ASN A 92 7.12 2.93 14.67
CA ASN A 92 7.83 2.37 15.83
C ASN A 92 8.60 1.09 15.45
N ASN A 93 8.06 0.27 14.54
CA ASN A 93 8.74 -0.91 14.00
C ASN A 93 9.96 -0.52 13.16
N ALA A 94 9.86 0.53 12.34
CA ALA A 94 10.97 1.04 11.54
C ALA A 94 12.11 1.55 12.44
N GLU A 95 11.78 2.40 13.41
CA GLU A 95 12.74 2.94 14.37
C GLU A 95 13.42 1.83 15.17
N ALA A 96 12.67 0.81 15.61
CA ALA A 96 13.22 -0.38 16.27
C ALA A 96 14.14 -1.21 15.35
N ALA A 97 13.91 -1.19 14.04
CA ALA A 97 14.79 -1.79 13.03
C ALA A 97 15.99 -0.91 12.65
N GLY A 98 16.10 0.30 13.22
CA GLY A 98 17.16 1.25 12.92
C GLY A 98 16.93 2.06 11.64
N ILE A 99 15.69 2.07 11.13
CA ILE A 99 15.26 2.85 9.98
C ILE A 99 14.53 4.09 10.48
N ARG A 100 15.03 5.27 10.10
CA ARG A 100 14.42 6.53 10.50
C ARG A 100 13.08 6.73 9.79
N ALA A 101 12.04 7.03 10.55
CA ALA A 101 10.69 7.20 10.06
C ALA A 101 10.06 8.52 10.55
N ALA A 102 8.96 8.90 9.91
CA ALA A 102 8.05 9.92 10.37
C ALA A 102 6.61 9.43 10.29
N SER A 103 5.77 9.94 11.19
CA SER A 103 4.32 9.88 11.05
C SER A 103 3.82 11.08 10.25
N VAL A 104 2.81 10.89 9.41
CA VAL A 104 2.29 11.93 8.52
C VAL A 104 0.78 11.99 8.62
N SER A 105 0.24 13.20 8.75
CA SER A 105 -1.19 13.48 8.68
C SER A 105 -1.51 14.28 7.43
N VAL A 106 -2.62 13.93 6.78
CA VAL A 106 -3.09 14.54 5.53
C VAL A 106 -4.54 14.99 5.69
N ASP A 107 -4.80 16.25 5.36
CA ASP A 107 -6.16 16.77 5.23
C ASP A 107 -6.60 16.74 3.77
N PHE A 108 -7.89 16.49 3.53
CA PHE A 108 -8.49 16.58 2.20
C PHE A 108 -9.42 17.80 2.04
N GLU A 109 -9.52 18.33 0.82
CA GLU A 109 -10.44 19.42 0.50
C GLU A 109 -11.89 18.97 0.68
N GLY A 110 -12.66 19.71 1.47
CA GLY A 110 -14.09 19.43 1.68
C GLY A 110 -14.39 18.24 2.60
N SER A 111 -13.37 17.64 3.23
CA SER A 111 -13.52 16.58 4.23
C SER A 111 -13.18 17.09 5.63
N GLU A 112 -13.89 16.58 6.64
CA GLU A 112 -13.48 16.69 8.06
C GLU A 112 -12.65 15.49 8.51
N GLU A 113 -12.66 14.41 7.73
CA GLU A 113 -11.83 13.21 7.93
C GLU A 113 -10.54 13.36 7.14
N GLY A 114 -9.41 13.25 7.85
CA GLY A 114 -8.06 13.17 7.27
C GLY A 114 -7.60 11.73 7.07
N HIS A 115 -6.31 11.56 6.79
CA HIS A 115 -5.65 10.26 6.70
C HIS A 115 -4.27 10.31 7.34
N ALA A 116 -3.80 9.20 7.88
CA ALA A 116 -2.46 9.07 8.44
C ALA A 116 -1.65 8.01 7.68
N MET A 117 -0.35 8.26 7.52
CA MET A 117 0.60 7.41 6.81
C MET A 117 2.03 7.64 7.33
N ASN A 118 3.03 7.01 6.73
CA ASN A 118 4.43 7.19 7.10
C ASN A 118 5.25 7.91 6.02
N ALA A 119 6.32 8.59 6.44
CA ALA A 119 7.33 9.14 5.54
C ALA A 119 8.72 8.64 5.89
N PHE A 120 9.52 8.41 4.85
CA PHE A 120 10.90 7.94 4.94
C PHE A 120 11.76 8.77 3.99
N ASP A 121 12.82 9.42 4.49
CA ASP A 121 13.79 10.09 3.63
C ASP A 121 14.80 9.06 3.16
N THR A 122 14.74 8.68 1.88
CA THR A 122 15.66 7.68 1.34
C THR A 122 16.91 8.33 0.77
N ILE A 123 18.07 7.75 1.06
CA ILE A 123 19.36 8.33 0.66
C ILE A 123 19.62 8.33 -0.85
N ASP A 124 18.86 7.53 -1.62
CA ASP A 124 19.03 7.33 -3.05
C ASP A 124 17.82 7.73 -3.90
N ARG A 125 16.63 7.92 -3.31
CA ARG A 125 15.41 8.33 -4.04
C ARG A 125 14.64 9.49 -3.41
N GLY A 126 15.13 10.05 -2.29
CA GLY A 126 14.49 11.14 -1.55
C GLY A 126 13.28 10.67 -0.75
N LEU A 127 12.38 11.60 -0.43
CA LEU A 127 11.22 11.36 0.42
C LEU A 127 10.22 10.40 -0.24
N VAL A 128 9.87 9.33 0.47
CA VAL A 128 8.86 8.34 0.11
C VAL A 128 7.75 8.38 1.15
N TYR A 129 6.49 8.37 0.72
CA TYR A 129 5.34 8.16 1.58
C TYR A 129 4.83 6.73 1.41
N ILE A 130 4.56 6.06 2.53
CA ILE A 130 4.00 4.70 2.56
C ILE A 130 2.67 4.77 3.28
N ASP A 131 1.61 4.38 2.57
CA ASP A 131 0.30 4.12 3.16
C ASP A 131 0.26 2.66 3.58
N CYS A 132 0.29 2.44 4.89
CA CYS A 132 0.32 1.13 5.53
C CYS A 132 -1.04 0.68 6.04
N THR A 133 -2.10 1.39 5.65
CA THR A 133 -3.45 1.09 6.11
C THR A 133 -3.88 -0.27 5.56
N GLY A 134 -4.14 -1.21 6.47
CA GLY A 134 -4.61 -2.54 6.14
C GLY A 134 -6.01 -2.57 5.53
N GLN A 135 -6.48 -3.78 5.22
CA GLN A 135 -7.75 -4.00 4.53
C GLN A 135 -8.95 -3.38 5.27
N SER A 136 -9.66 -2.48 4.61
CA SER A 136 -10.93 -1.93 5.10
C SER A 136 -12.11 -2.88 4.87
N SER A 137 -13.24 -2.62 5.55
CA SER A 137 -14.47 -3.37 5.30
C SER A 137 -15.02 -3.18 3.88
N SER A 138 -14.74 -2.03 3.25
CA SER A 138 -15.03 -1.77 1.83
C SER A 138 -14.14 -2.62 0.92
N ASP A 139 -12.86 -2.77 1.25
CA ASP A 139 -11.93 -3.58 0.45
C ASP A 139 -12.29 -5.06 0.50
N LYS A 140 -12.83 -5.55 1.62
CA LYS A 140 -13.38 -6.92 1.75
C LYS A 140 -14.59 -7.18 0.86
N LEU A 141 -15.19 -6.13 0.30
CA LEU A 141 -16.35 -6.19 -0.59
C LEU A 141 -15.96 -5.88 -2.05
N ASN A 142 -14.69 -5.60 -2.35
CA ASN A 142 -14.19 -5.46 -3.70
C ASN A 142 -14.02 -6.84 -4.33
N PHE A 143 -14.97 -7.19 -5.19
CA PHE A 143 -14.93 -8.41 -5.99
C PHE A 143 -14.83 -8.04 -7.47
N HIS A 144 -13.93 -8.68 -8.20
CA HIS A 144 -13.97 -8.71 -9.65
C HIS A 144 -14.52 -10.06 -10.14
N LEU A 145 -15.03 -10.07 -11.37
CA LEU A 145 -15.49 -11.29 -12.01
C LEU A 145 -14.30 -11.94 -12.74
N GLU A 146 -13.87 -13.11 -12.27
CA GLU A 146 -12.86 -13.92 -12.94
C GLU A 146 -13.55 -15.04 -13.73
N LYS A 147 -13.02 -15.37 -14.91
CA LYS A 147 -13.52 -16.48 -15.73
C LYS A 147 -12.81 -17.78 -15.33
N THR A 148 -13.58 -18.76 -14.87
CA THR A 148 -13.09 -20.10 -14.53
C THR A 148 -13.48 -21.13 -15.59
N GLU A 149 -12.93 -22.35 -15.51
CA GLU A 149 -13.35 -23.47 -16.38
C GLU A 149 -14.84 -23.80 -16.25
N GLU A 150 -15.47 -23.42 -15.13
CA GLU A 150 -16.87 -23.71 -14.79
C GLU A 150 -17.81 -22.50 -15.00
N GLY A 151 -17.29 -21.32 -15.35
CA GLY A 151 -18.09 -20.12 -15.61
C GLY A 151 -17.41 -18.82 -15.19
N PHE A 152 -18.11 -18.03 -14.37
CA PHE A 152 -17.58 -16.80 -13.78
C PHE A 152 -17.68 -16.89 -12.26
N GLU A 153 -16.61 -16.54 -11.57
CA GLU A 153 -16.56 -16.45 -10.11
C GLU A 153 -16.31 -15.02 -9.67
N PHE A 154 -16.90 -14.64 -8.53
CA PHE A 154 -16.53 -13.41 -7.85
C PHE A 154 -15.27 -13.69 -7.05
N VAL A 155 -14.17 -13.07 -7.45
CA VAL A 155 -12.87 -13.18 -6.79
C VAL A 155 -12.63 -11.88 -6.06
N SER A 156 -12.33 -11.98 -4.77
CA SER A 156 -11.91 -10.83 -3.98
C SER A 156 -10.48 -10.47 -4.33
N ASP A 157 -10.21 -9.17 -4.51
CA ASP A 157 -8.85 -8.67 -4.59
C ASP A 157 -8.19 -8.87 -3.23
N ASN A 158 -7.39 -9.94 -3.10
CA ASN A 158 -6.63 -10.22 -1.88
C ASN A 158 -5.14 -10.09 -2.21
N PRO A 159 -4.62 -8.85 -2.27
CA PRO A 159 -3.21 -8.65 -2.54
C PRO A 159 -2.35 -9.37 -1.51
N GLU A 160 -1.11 -9.69 -1.91
CA GLU A 160 -0.10 -10.20 -0.99
C GLU A 160 0.26 -9.19 0.12
N SER A 161 -0.01 -7.89 -0.10
CA SER A 161 0.17 -6.80 0.88
C SER A 161 -0.76 -5.62 0.56
N TRP A 162 -1.23 -4.94 1.61
CA TRP A 162 -2.01 -3.70 1.50
C TRP A 162 -1.14 -2.44 1.50
N ASP A 163 0.17 -2.58 1.71
CA ASP A 163 1.11 -1.48 1.66
C ASP A 163 1.23 -0.90 0.25
N ALA A 164 1.12 0.43 0.17
CA ALA A 164 1.22 1.17 -1.07
C ALA A 164 2.14 2.38 -0.94
N VAL A 165 2.78 2.74 -2.04
CA VAL A 165 3.45 4.04 -2.15
C VAL A 165 2.39 5.10 -2.36
N ALA A 166 2.37 6.09 -1.47
CA ALA A 166 1.46 7.22 -1.56
C ALA A 166 2.07 8.37 -2.38
N TYR A 167 1.31 8.88 -3.33
CA TYR A 167 1.66 10.01 -4.19
C TYR A 167 0.90 11.23 -3.70
N VAL A 168 1.61 12.07 -2.95
CA VAL A 168 1.00 13.15 -2.16
C VAL A 168 1.47 14.49 -2.70
N LYS A 169 0.53 15.34 -3.12
CA LYS A 169 0.82 16.69 -3.60
C LYS A 169 -0.37 17.61 -3.34
N ILE A 170 -0.15 18.71 -2.61
CA ILE A 170 -1.18 19.70 -2.30
C ILE A 170 -1.87 20.18 -3.59
N GLY A 171 -3.21 20.24 -3.56
CA GLY A 171 -4.08 20.59 -4.69
C GLY A 171 -4.20 19.49 -5.74
N ARG A 172 -3.75 18.27 -5.45
CA ARG A 172 -3.86 17.09 -6.32
C ARG A 172 -4.43 15.91 -5.55
N GLU A 173 -4.87 14.91 -6.30
CA GLU A 173 -5.45 13.68 -5.77
C GLU A 173 -4.41 12.87 -4.97
N TYR A 174 -4.81 12.35 -3.82
CA TYR A 174 -4.03 11.40 -3.05
C TYR A 174 -4.02 10.05 -3.77
N GLY A 175 -2.88 9.74 -4.37
CA GLY A 175 -2.70 8.55 -5.19
C GLY A 175 -2.05 7.40 -4.43
N LEU A 176 -2.40 6.18 -4.79
CA LEU A 176 -1.83 4.96 -4.23
C LEU A 176 -1.40 4.02 -5.37
N VAL A 177 -0.20 3.47 -5.27
CA VAL A 177 0.29 2.42 -6.16
C VAL A 177 0.89 1.31 -5.30
N PRO A 178 0.55 0.02 -5.54
CA PRO A 178 1.12 -1.10 -4.78
C PRO A 178 2.65 -1.02 -4.74
N LEU A 179 3.27 -1.37 -3.62
CA LEU A 179 4.73 -1.24 -3.42
C LEU A 179 5.54 -1.88 -4.56
N GLY A 180 5.13 -3.07 -5.01
CA GLY A 180 5.77 -3.79 -6.12
C GLY A 180 5.57 -3.19 -7.52
N ARG A 181 4.69 -2.19 -7.66
CA ARG A 181 4.34 -1.53 -8.93
C ARG A 181 4.80 -0.07 -9.00
N ALA A 182 5.16 0.53 -7.87
CA ALA A 182 5.65 1.91 -7.76
C ALA A 182 7.09 2.09 -8.30
N ASN A 183 7.24 2.02 -9.63
CA ASN A 183 8.54 2.08 -10.29
C ASN A 183 9.22 3.46 -10.26
N ALA A 184 8.46 4.51 -9.96
CA ALA A 184 8.97 5.87 -9.83
C ALA A 184 8.17 6.66 -8.80
N LEU A 185 8.82 7.62 -8.12
CA LEU A 185 8.22 8.35 -6.98
C LEU A 185 7.66 9.73 -7.36
N TYR A 186 7.77 10.13 -8.62
CA TYR A 186 7.26 11.42 -9.08
C TYR A 186 5.76 11.35 -9.34
N TYR A 187 5.01 12.41 -8.99
CA TYR A 187 3.55 12.42 -9.07
C TYR A 187 2.99 12.10 -10.48
N ASN A 188 3.69 12.49 -11.56
CA ASN A 188 3.24 12.17 -12.91
C ASN A 188 3.31 10.68 -13.25
N PHE A 189 4.10 9.87 -12.51
CA PHE A 189 4.06 8.42 -12.63
C PHE A 189 2.70 7.89 -12.20
N TYR A 190 2.19 8.36 -11.06
CA TYR A 190 0.84 8.03 -10.62
C TYR A 190 -0.23 8.49 -11.61
N GLU A 191 -0.13 9.70 -12.17
CA GLU A 191 -1.07 10.16 -13.20
C GLU A 191 -1.06 9.23 -14.44
N GLU A 192 0.11 8.79 -14.88
CA GLU A 192 0.27 7.83 -16.00
C GLU A 192 -0.28 6.43 -15.64
N TYR A 193 -0.02 5.96 -14.42
CA TYR A 193 -0.54 4.69 -13.90
C TYR A 193 -2.07 4.66 -13.84
N THR A 194 -2.69 5.73 -13.33
CA THR A 194 -4.15 5.90 -13.30
C THR A 194 -4.75 5.94 -14.70
N GLN A 195 -4.11 6.60 -15.66
CA GLN A 195 -4.58 6.61 -17.05
C GLN A 195 -4.57 5.20 -17.67
N LYS A 196 -3.58 4.37 -17.35
CA LYS A 196 -3.53 2.98 -17.81
C LYS A 196 -4.63 2.13 -17.20
N TRP A 197 -4.94 2.31 -15.92
CA TRP A 197 -6.09 1.65 -15.29
C TRP A 197 -7.41 2.06 -15.93
N GLN A 198 -7.61 3.35 -16.22
CA GLN A 198 -8.79 3.81 -16.95
C GLN A 198 -8.89 3.21 -18.35
N ALA A 199 -7.77 3.10 -19.06
CA ALA A 199 -7.71 2.44 -20.36
C ALA A 199 -8.05 0.95 -20.26
N TYR A 200 -7.50 0.24 -19.27
CA TYR A 200 -7.82 -1.16 -19.00
C TYR A 200 -9.32 -1.37 -18.76
N GLN A 201 -9.92 -0.57 -17.87
CA GLN A 201 -11.35 -0.65 -17.58
C GLN A 201 -12.23 -0.39 -18.81
N GLN A 202 -11.85 0.61 -19.63
CA GLN A 202 -12.56 0.91 -20.88
C GLN A 202 -12.46 -0.25 -21.88
N VAL A 203 -11.26 -0.78 -22.12
CA VAL A 203 -11.04 -1.89 -23.04
C VAL A 203 -11.77 -3.14 -22.55
N LEU A 204 -11.79 -3.39 -21.23
CA LEU A 204 -12.46 -4.53 -20.64
C LEU A 204 -13.98 -4.44 -20.81
N ALA A 205 -14.56 -3.26 -20.59
CA ALA A 205 -15.97 -3.01 -20.84
C ALA A 205 -16.33 -3.23 -22.31
N ASP A 206 -15.54 -2.64 -23.23
CA ASP A 206 -15.75 -2.79 -24.67
C ASP A 206 -15.60 -4.26 -25.11
N PHE A 207 -14.62 -4.99 -24.57
CA PHE A 207 -14.41 -6.41 -24.84
C PHE A 207 -15.60 -7.25 -24.39
N ASN A 208 -16.08 -7.03 -23.16
CA ASN A 208 -17.22 -7.77 -22.61
C ASN A 208 -18.50 -7.53 -23.43
N ASP A 209 -18.78 -6.28 -23.82
CA ASP A 209 -19.89 -5.93 -24.69
C ASP A 209 -19.75 -6.59 -26.08
N ASN A 210 -18.54 -6.63 -26.61
CA ASN A 210 -18.25 -7.20 -27.92
C ASN A 210 -18.40 -8.73 -27.91
N VAL A 211 -17.93 -9.41 -26.87
CA VAL A 211 -18.13 -10.85 -26.64
C VAL A 211 -19.61 -11.19 -26.49
N ALA A 212 -20.37 -10.38 -25.72
CA ALA A 212 -21.81 -10.61 -25.55
C ALA A 212 -22.55 -10.53 -26.90
N ARG A 213 -22.21 -9.54 -27.74
CA ARG A 213 -22.77 -9.40 -29.10
C ARG A 213 -22.37 -10.54 -30.03
N PHE A 214 -21.10 -10.96 -29.99
CA PHE A 214 -20.61 -12.10 -30.77
C PHE A 214 -21.37 -13.38 -30.40
N ASN A 215 -21.46 -13.68 -29.10
CA ASN A 215 -22.17 -14.84 -28.56
C ASN A 215 -23.64 -14.84 -28.96
N GLN A 216 -24.30 -13.68 -28.93
CA GLN A 216 -25.69 -13.54 -29.36
C GLN A 216 -25.87 -13.84 -30.85
N GLU A 217 -24.94 -13.40 -31.71
CA GLU A 217 -25.06 -13.61 -33.15
C GLU A 217 -24.88 -15.08 -33.54
N ILE A 218 -23.89 -15.76 -32.96
CA ILE A 218 -23.61 -17.17 -33.30
C ILE A 218 -24.63 -18.15 -32.68
N GLN A 219 -25.43 -17.69 -31.72
CA GLN A 219 -26.34 -18.57 -30.98
C GLN A 219 -27.39 -19.21 -31.89
N GLY A 220 -27.33 -20.54 -32.01
CA GLY A 220 -28.29 -21.34 -32.77
C GLY A 220 -28.21 -21.15 -34.29
N GLN A 221 -27.14 -20.53 -34.79
CA GLN A 221 -26.90 -20.34 -36.22
C GLN A 221 -25.94 -21.40 -36.77
N THR A 222 -26.08 -21.70 -38.06
CA THR A 222 -25.16 -22.57 -38.80
C THR A 222 -24.56 -21.75 -39.94
N TYR A 223 -23.24 -21.76 -40.05
CA TYR A 223 -22.50 -21.05 -41.09
C TYR A 223 -21.82 -22.06 -42.02
N TYR A 224 -21.73 -21.72 -43.30
CA TYR A 224 -21.13 -22.58 -44.32
C TYR A 224 -19.69 -22.16 -44.59
N GLU A 225 -18.80 -23.13 -44.72
CA GLU A 225 -17.41 -22.90 -45.07
C GLU A 225 -17.30 -22.10 -46.38
N GLY A 226 -16.46 -21.07 -46.37
CA GLY A 226 -16.27 -20.16 -47.51
C GLY A 226 -17.37 -19.13 -47.75
N SER A 227 -18.37 -19.02 -46.86
CA SER A 227 -19.38 -17.96 -46.94
C SER A 227 -18.83 -16.60 -46.46
N SER A 228 -19.41 -15.51 -46.96
CA SER A 228 -19.05 -14.16 -46.51
C SER A 228 -19.39 -13.92 -45.03
N GLU A 229 -20.42 -14.58 -44.52
CA GLU A 229 -20.81 -14.50 -43.11
C GLU A 229 -19.76 -15.15 -42.21
N LEU A 230 -19.26 -16.34 -42.59
CA LEU A 230 -18.20 -17.00 -41.83
C LEU A 230 -16.92 -16.17 -41.82
N ALA A 231 -16.50 -15.64 -42.97
CA ALA A 231 -15.32 -14.76 -43.06
C ALA A 231 -15.45 -13.50 -42.18
N ARG A 232 -16.65 -12.94 -42.06
CA ARG A 232 -16.92 -11.80 -41.15
C ARG A 232 -16.81 -12.22 -39.68
N LEU A 233 -17.31 -13.40 -39.32
CA LEU A 233 -17.20 -13.92 -37.95
C LEU A 233 -15.76 -14.24 -37.57
N GLU A 234 -14.97 -14.79 -38.50
CA GLU A 234 -13.53 -15.03 -38.31
C GLU A 234 -12.77 -13.72 -38.09
N ALA A 235 -13.09 -12.67 -38.87
CA ALA A 235 -12.51 -11.34 -38.65
C ALA A 235 -12.91 -10.76 -37.28
N TRP A 236 -14.19 -10.88 -36.90
CA TRP A 236 -14.64 -10.44 -35.58
C TRP A 236 -13.93 -11.22 -34.45
N GLN A 237 -13.74 -12.54 -34.61
CA GLN A 237 -12.99 -13.32 -33.64
C GLN A 237 -11.52 -12.87 -33.54
N ALA A 238 -10.89 -12.49 -34.65
CA ALA A 238 -9.54 -11.94 -34.64
C ALA A 238 -9.48 -10.59 -33.89
N ASP A 239 -10.46 -9.71 -34.11
CA ASP A 239 -10.57 -8.44 -33.37
C ASP A 239 -10.72 -8.68 -31.85
N LEU A 240 -11.51 -9.68 -31.44
CA LEU A 240 -11.64 -10.07 -30.03
C LEU A 240 -10.33 -10.59 -29.43
N GLU A 241 -9.53 -11.34 -30.20
CA GLU A 241 -8.23 -11.80 -29.71
C GLU A 241 -7.24 -10.64 -29.56
N GLU A 242 -7.21 -9.67 -30.48
CA GLU A 242 -6.38 -8.46 -30.35
C GLU A 242 -6.75 -7.65 -29.10
N MET A 243 -8.05 -7.49 -28.82
CA MET A 243 -8.51 -6.83 -27.59
C MET A 243 -8.06 -7.57 -26.33
N LYS A 244 -8.09 -8.90 -26.37
CA LYS A 244 -7.64 -9.74 -25.26
C LYS A 244 -6.13 -9.63 -25.04
N GLU A 245 -5.32 -9.66 -26.10
CA GLU A 245 -3.86 -9.46 -25.99
C GLU A 245 -3.52 -8.09 -25.38
N LEU A 246 -4.29 -7.04 -25.71
CA LEU A 246 -4.14 -5.73 -25.10
C LEU A 246 -4.49 -5.74 -23.60
N LEU A 247 -5.58 -6.42 -23.22
CA LEU A 247 -5.96 -6.58 -21.81
C LEU A 247 -4.91 -7.33 -21.02
N ASP A 248 -4.38 -8.43 -21.56
CA ASP A 248 -3.33 -9.23 -20.94
C ASP A 248 -2.07 -8.38 -20.69
N GLY A 249 -1.65 -7.59 -21.68
CA GLY A 249 -0.49 -6.68 -21.54
C GLY A 249 -0.71 -5.56 -20.51
N LEU A 250 -1.91 -4.98 -20.45
CA LEU A 250 -2.25 -3.97 -19.44
C LEU A 250 -2.33 -4.58 -18.04
N SER A 251 -2.95 -5.75 -17.90
CA SER A 251 -3.05 -6.47 -16.63
C SER A 251 -1.67 -6.86 -16.09
N GLU A 252 -0.75 -7.33 -16.94
CA GLU A 252 0.62 -7.66 -16.52
C GLU A 252 1.36 -6.43 -15.95
N GLU A 253 1.18 -5.27 -16.57
CA GLU A 253 1.81 -4.02 -16.13
C GLU A 253 1.19 -3.50 -14.81
N LEU A 254 -0.14 -3.46 -14.75
CA LEU A 254 -0.90 -2.85 -13.65
C LEU A 254 -1.00 -3.75 -12.42
N GLY A 255 -0.99 -5.07 -12.61
CA GLY A 255 -1.31 -6.04 -11.56
C GLY A 255 -2.80 -6.12 -11.25
N ASP A 256 -3.12 -6.82 -10.17
CA ASP A 256 -4.50 -7.22 -9.88
C ASP A 256 -5.23 -6.25 -8.95
N VAL A 257 -4.51 -5.30 -8.34
CA VAL A 257 -5.06 -4.42 -7.29
C VAL A 257 -5.03 -2.96 -7.71
N TRP A 258 -6.22 -2.36 -7.66
CA TRP A 258 -6.44 -0.93 -7.79
C TRP A 258 -6.82 -0.35 -6.43
N PHE A 259 -6.05 0.64 -5.98
CA PHE A 259 -6.38 1.41 -4.79
C PHE A 259 -7.17 2.66 -5.18
N GLU A 260 -8.34 2.84 -4.59
CA GLU A 260 -9.12 4.05 -4.82
C GLU A 260 -8.43 5.29 -4.21
N PRO A 261 -8.41 6.42 -4.94
CA PRO A 261 -7.90 7.67 -4.40
C PRO A 261 -8.78 8.19 -3.26
N LYS A 262 -8.15 8.76 -2.22
CA LYS A 262 -8.87 9.20 -1.00
C LYS A 262 -9.47 10.61 -1.10
N GLY A 263 -8.93 11.47 -1.96
CA GLY A 263 -9.41 12.85 -2.11
C GLY A 263 -8.34 13.83 -2.61
N ILE A 264 -8.68 15.12 -2.71
CA ILE A 264 -7.72 16.17 -3.07
C ILE A 264 -6.98 16.62 -1.82
N VAL A 265 -5.66 16.49 -1.82
CA VAL A 265 -4.77 16.86 -0.71
C VAL A 265 -4.85 18.37 -0.47
N LYS A 266 -5.24 18.77 0.73
CA LYS A 266 -5.33 20.16 1.19
C LYS A 266 -4.10 20.57 1.99
N ASP A 267 -3.68 19.74 2.93
CA ASP A 267 -2.54 19.98 3.81
C ASP A 267 -1.81 18.68 4.15
N VAL A 268 -0.51 18.77 4.46
CA VAL A 268 0.32 17.62 4.84
C VAL A 268 1.22 18.03 5.99
N GLN A 269 1.14 17.31 7.10
CA GLN A 269 1.93 17.54 8.31
C GLN A 269 2.82 16.32 8.54
N VAL A 270 4.14 16.53 8.59
CA VAL A 270 5.13 15.46 8.77
C VAL A 270 5.78 15.61 10.14
N HIS A 271 5.69 14.57 10.95
CA HIS A 271 6.16 14.50 12.32
C HIS A 271 7.39 13.58 12.40
N TRP A 272 8.57 14.18 12.35
CA TRP A 272 9.84 13.49 12.59
C TRP A 272 10.16 13.44 14.08
N GLY A 273 10.84 12.37 14.49
CA GLY A 273 11.50 12.31 15.80
C GLY A 273 12.50 13.45 16.04
N PRO A 274 12.84 13.76 17.30
CA PRO A 274 13.74 14.84 17.64
C PRO A 274 15.19 14.49 17.30
N GLU A 275 15.79 15.30 16.41
CA GLU A 275 17.24 15.30 16.08
C GLU A 275 18.16 15.35 17.32
#